data_AF-A0A7W4IDA1-F1
#
_entry.id   AF-A0A7W4IDA1-F1
#
_cell.length_a   1.000
_cell.length_b   1.000
_cell.length_c   1.000
_cell.angle_alpha   90.00
_cell.angle_beta   90.00
_cell.angle_gamma   90.00
#
_symmetry.space_group_name_H-M   'P 1'
#
loop_
_entity.id
_entity.type
_entity.pdbx_description
1 polymer ?
#
loop_
_entity_poly.entity_id
_entity_poly.type
_entity_poly.pdbx_seq_one_letter_code
_entity_poly.pdbx_strand_id
1 'polypeptide(L)'
;MRTAARLNRAFVAFSGGGAKGLIHVGALRALEDRNVVFQGVAGTSAGAIVAALRAAGFSSREILDPDSGVSVIDRLHEIDPGINKATDIFGRGGWVRLRLFRWTSRHISALKTIAVGVGVADFAGILAAGESHSRWAICGALLTSALLVWVAKQSVRCLIGGLADIKGFRDALAILLQRRMFPDAPERVVTMSDFGRDGRPTLKVVGANLSERKLHLFSPERTPDIPVADAVAASICLPVIFRPWTIETREIADGETVSTKDMVFVDGGIVSNLPAWPFDEERELDPEALTIAVAIADLSRAPVVDRFNWLPSAIRTALFGSGELNLRASGRSEQLELESRLDLLDFDMTLDDARQEVRDGEAATGVWLDKWLFKRPDLYRTLCLETQRLAAAILSDAPDDTPGRIRVAIALPDRDYRHSLRLEFSVGYERDPDEGMLVPIEGSVLGAAWSKNESRFEVAPLPPDLDLPGDSNRLRRKMVWADWAWQVCIPISAREASIHLAIRIDGDAVLPENELISGAFDMLEKSVKDLFDEVVSELS
;
A
#
# COMPACT_ATOMS: atom_id res chain seq x y z
N MET A 1 27.76 11.56 -14.79
CA MET A 1 26.52 12.24 -15.24
C MET A 1 25.25 11.36 -15.19
N ARG A 2 25.27 10.12 -14.65
CA ARG A 2 24.11 9.20 -14.60
C ARG A 2 23.28 9.22 -13.29
N THR A 3 23.68 9.96 -12.26
CA THR A 3 23.22 9.71 -10.89
C THR A 3 22.09 10.62 -10.39
N ALA A 4 22.02 11.89 -10.80
CA ALA A 4 20.98 12.81 -10.33
C ALA A 4 19.62 12.67 -11.05
N ALA A 5 19.60 12.00 -12.22
CA ALA A 5 18.37 11.79 -13.00
C ALA A 5 17.60 10.51 -12.60
N ARG A 6 18.08 9.79 -11.57
CA ARG A 6 17.68 8.42 -11.25
C ARG A 6 16.43 8.31 -10.35
N LEU A 7 16.01 9.39 -9.68
CA LEU A 7 15.02 9.37 -8.59
C LEU A 7 13.63 9.93 -8.91
N ASN A 8 13.36 10.32 -10.16
CA ASN A 8 12.11 10.99 -10.46
C ASN A 8 11.04 10.07 -11.07
N ARG A 9 11.22 8.76 -11.20
CA ARG A 9 10.20 7.88 -11.79
C ARG A 9 9.66 6.91 -10.75
N ALA A 10 8.34 6.85 -10.60
CA ALA A 10 7.73 5.98 -9.59
C ALA A 10 6.42 5.33 -10.03
N PHE A 11 6.21 4.11 -9.58
CA PHE A 11 4.91 3.47 -9.45
C PHE A 11 4.35 3.75 -8.06
N VAL A 12 3.13 4.27 -7.98
CA VAL A 12 2.55 4.69 -6.70
C VAL A 12 1.24 3.97 -6.43
N ALA A 13 1.15 3.28 -5.29
CA ALA A 13 -0.05 2.56 -4.88
C ALA A 13 -0.69 3.24 -3.67
N PHE A 14 -1.98 3.57 -3.76
CA PHE A 14 -2.75 4.19 -2.67
C PHE A 14 -3.69 3.18 -2.03
N SER A 15 -3.61 3.03 -0.70
CA SER A 15 -4.47 2.10 0.01
C SER A 15 -5.92 2.55 0.11
N GLY A 16 -6.82 1.63 0.43
CA GLY A 16 -8.16 1.98 0.89
C GLY A 16 -8.17 2.60 2.29
N GLY A 17 -9.26 3.31 2.60
CA GLY A 17 -9.41 4.00 3.89
C GLY A 17 -10.67 4.84 4.08
N GLY A 18 -11.62 4.84 3.14
CA GLY A 18 -12.84 5.67 3.22
C GLY A 18 -12.50 7.16 3.30
N ALA A 19 -13.11 7.88 4.26
CA ALA A 19 -12.89 9.32 4.45
C ALA A 19 -11.42 9.67 4.76
N LYS A 20 -10.65 8.74 5.36
CA LYS A 20 -9.21 8.88 5.59
C LYS A 20 -8.40 9.06 4.30
N GLY A 21 -8.97 8.71 3.14
CA GLY A 21 -8.30 8.81 1.84
C GLY A 21 -7.89 10.24 1.44
N LEU A 22 -8.36 11.27 2.13
CA LEU A 22 -7.89 12.66 1.92
C LEU A 22 -6.39 12.80 2.18
N ILE A 23 -5.83 12.01 3.11
CA ILE A 23 -4.39 12.05 3.41
C ILE A 23 -3.53 11.68 2.20
N HIS A 24 -4.07 10.88 1.26
CA HIS A 24 -3.42 10.53 0.00
C HIS A 24 -3.24 11.73 -0.93
N VAL A 25 -4.10 12.76 -0.83
CA VAL A 25 -3.93 14.00 -1.59
C VAL A 25 -2.72 14.77 -1.10
N GLY A 26 -2.48 14.77 0.21
CA GLY A 26 -1.25 15.31 0.81
C GLY A 26 -0.01 14.55 0.36
N ALA A 27 -0.07 13.22 0.37
CA ALA A 27 1.01 12.38 -0.15
C ALA A 27 1.31 12.64 -1.63
N LEU A 28 0.25 12.75 -2.44
CA LEU A 28 0.37 13.08 -3.85
C LEU A 28 1.03 14.45 -4.05
N ARG A 29 0.65 15.45 -3.25
CA ARG A 29 1.24 16.80 -3.29
C ARG A 29 2.74 16.77 -3.00
N ALA A 30 3.16 16.07 -1.94
CA ALA A 30 4.56 15.96 -1.57
C ALA A 30 5.41 15.26 -2.65
N LEU A 31 4.83 14.27 -3.37
CA LEU A 31 5.45 13.62 -4.53
C LEU A 31 5.54 14.57 -5.73
N GLU A 32 4.48 15.33 -6.01
CA GLU A 32 4.45 16.33 -7.09
C GLU A 32 5.48 17.46 -6.85
N ASP A 33 5.59 17.97 -5.62
CA ASP A 33 6.54 19.02 -5.25
C ASP A 33 8.01 18.59 -5.42
N ARG A 34 8.27 17.28 -5.36
CA ARG A 34 9.58 16.67 -5.64
C ARG A 34 9.77 16.24 -7.09
N ASN A 35 8.87 16.65 -7.99
CA ASN A 35 8.90 16.36 -9.42
C ASN A 35 8.93 14.85 -9.73
N VAL A 36 8.20 14.04 -8.94
CA VAL A 36 8.02 12.62 -9.22
C VAL A 36 7.13 12.46 -10.46
N VAL A 37 7.65 11.73 -11.44
CA VAL A 37 7.04 11.29 -12.69
C VAL A 37 6.41 9.93 -12.46
N PHE A 38 5.08 9.90 -12.45
CA PHE A 38 4.30 8.70 -12.23
C PHE A 38 4.35 7.83 -13.49
N GLN A 39 4.91 6.63 -13.39
CA GLN A 39 4.88 5.60 -14.46
C GLN A 39 3.59 4.80 -14.40
N GLY A 40 3.09 4.57 -13.19
CA GLY A 40 1.81 3.94 -12.94
C GLY A 40 1.27 4.33 -11.58
N VAL A 41 -0.05 4.34 -11.47
CA VAL A 41 -0.76 4.54 -10.21
C VAL A 41 -1.77 3.44 -9.99
N ALA A 42 -1.76 2.88 -8.78
CA ALA A 42 -2.73 1.88 -8.37
C ALA A 42 -3.54 2.37 -7.18
N GLY A 43 -4.77 1.89 -7.05
CA GLY A 43 -5.59 2.27 -5.92
C GLY A 43 -6.68 1.26 -5.55
N THR A 44 -7.01 1.24 -4.27
CA THR A 44 -8.14 0.51 -3.71
C THR A 44 -9.04 1.48 -2.95
N SER A 45 -10.37 1.35 -3.08
CA SER A 45 -11.34 2.20 -2.37
C SER A 45 -11.05 3.69 -2.58
N ALA A 46 -10.95 4.50 -1.52
CA ALA A 46 -10.59 5.91 -1.61
C ALA A 46 -9.28 6.16 -2.37
N GLY A 47 -8.30 5.24 -2.28
CA GLY A 47 -7.07 5.30 -3.07
C GLY A 47 -7.31 5.12 -4.58
N ALA A 48 -8.35 4.38 -5.00
CA ALA A 48 -8.72 4.24 -6.41
C ALA A 48 -9.23 5.55 -7.01
N ILE A 49 -9.94 6.37 -6.22
CA ILE A 49 -10.39 7.70 -6.64
C ILE A 49 -9.17 8.58 -6.90
N VAL A 50 -8.23 8.66 -5.95
CA VAL A 50 -7.00 9.46 -6.08
C VAL A 50 -6.14 8.96 -7.24
N ALA A 51 -5.97 7.65 -7.39
CA ALA A 51 -5.23 7.05 -8.49
C ALA A 51 -5.86 7.39 -9.85
N ALA A 52 -7.18 7.25 -10.01
CA ALA A 52 -7.87 7.54 -11.25
C ALA A 52 -7.78 9.03 -11.64
N LEU A 53 -7.99 9.94 -10.67
CA LEU A 53 -7.85 11.38 -10.89
C LEU A 53 -6.40 11.73 -11.27
N ARG A 54 -5.41 11.21 -10.53
CA ARG A 54 -4.00 11.46 -10.85
C ARG A 54 -3.64 10.93 -12.22
N ALA A 55 -4.08 9.71 -12.57
CA ALA A 55 -3.80 9.11 -13.86
C ALA A 55 -4.41 9.91 -15.03
N ALA A 56 -5.58 10.51 -14.80
CA ALA A 56 -6.25 11.37 -15.77
C ALA A 56 -5.61 12.76 -15.88
N GLY A 57 -4.56 13.03 -15.10
CA GLY A 57 -3.76 14.25 -15.16
C GLY A 57 -4.23 15.34 -14.21
N PHE A 58 -5.07 15.05 -13.21
CA PHE A 58 -5.36 16.00 -12.15
C PHE A 58 -4.14 16.12 -11.21
N SER A 59 -3.83 17.35 -10.81
CA SER A 59 -2.85 17.63 -9.75
C SER A 59 -3.49 17.49 -8.36
N SER A 60 -2.67 17.28 -7.33
CA SER A 60 -3.14 17.27 -5.93
C SER A 60 -3.98 18.50 -5.57
N ARG A 61 -3.57 19.69 -6.01
CA ARG A 61 -4.28 20.96 -5.80
C ARG A 61 -5.64 21.02 -6.51
N GLU A 62 -5.78 20.36 -7.66
CA GLU A 62 -7.07 20.27 -8.33
C GLU A 62 -8.03 19.27 -7.66
N ILE A 63 -7.49 18.31 -6.90
CA ILE A 63 -8.28 17.34 -6.12
C ILE A 63 -8.77 17.98 -4.83
N LEU A 64 -7.88 18.59 -4.05
CA LEU A 64 -8.21 19.40 -2.88
C LEU A 64 -7.06 20.37 -2.61
N ASP A 65 -7.30 21.66 -2.84
CA ASP A 65 -6.36 22.70 -2.47
C ASP A 65 -6.55 23.09 -1.01
N PRO A 66 -5.59 22.81 -0.11
CA PRO A 66 -5.71 23.16 1.29
C PRO A 66 -5.72 24.68 1.54
N ASP A 67 -5.24 25.48 0.59
CA ASP A 67 -5.09 26.93 0.73
C ASP A 67 -6.37 27.67 0.30
N SER A 68 -6.90 27.39 -0.90
CA SER A 68 -8.18 27.96 -1.35
C SER A 68 -9.40 27.21 -0.79
N GLY A 69 -9.28 25.92 -0.49
CA GLY A 69 -10.39 25.02 -0.17
C GLY A 69 -11.21 24.57 -1.36
N VAL A 70 -10.82 24.95 -2.59
CA VAL A 70 -11.44 24.44 -3.81
C VAL A 70 -11.09 22.96 -3.93
N SER A 71 -12.09 22.15 -4.23
CA SER A 71 -12.01 20.71 -4.24
C SER A 71 -12.60 20.11 -5.50
N VAL A 72 -12.32 18.82 -5.71
CA VAL A 72 -12.98 18.02 -6.74
C VAL A 72 -14.48 17.93 -6.51
N ILE A 73 -14.95 18.07 -5.27
CA ILE A 73 -16.39 18.07 -4.95
C ILE A 73 -17.07 19.27 -5.58
N ASP A 74 -16.42 20.43 -5.62
CA ASP A 74 -16.98 21.63 -6.28
C ASP A 74 -17.13 21.41 -7.80
N ARG A 75 -16.16 20.71 -8.41
CA ARG A 75 -16.23 20.34 -9.84
C ARG A 75 -17.30 19.28 -10.11
N LEU A 76 -17.48 18.34 -9.19
CA LEU A 76 -18.56 17.35 -9.28
C LEU A 76 -19.92 18.03 -9.10
N HIS A 77 -20.02 19.06 -8.25
CA HIS A 77 -21.22 19.87 -8.07
C HIS A 77 -21.64 20.60 -9.35
N GLU A 78 -20.68 21.13 -10.10
CA GLU A 78 -20.93 21.76 -11.41
C GLU A 78 -21.49 20.77 -12.45
N ILE A 79 -21.19 19.48 -12.31
CA ILE A 79 -21.67 18.42 -13.21
C ILE A 79 -23.02 17.88 -12.75
N ASP A 80 -23.14 17.55 -11.46
CA ASP A 80 -24.37 17.11 -10.81
C ASP A 80 -24.63 17.99 -9.58
N PRO A 81 -25.58 18.95 -9.66
CA PRO A 81 -25.96 19.80 -8.54
C PRO A 81 -26.47 19.02 -7.31
N GLY A 82 -26.77 17.73 -7.45
CA GLY A 82 -27.07 16.82 -6.35
C GLY A 82 -25.87 16.51 -5.46
N ILE A 83 -24.64 16.75 -5.91
CA ILE A 83 -23.40 16.55 -5.15
C ILE A 83 -22.92 17.92 -4.66
N ASN A 84 -23.24 18.31 -3.43
CA ASN A 84 -22.77 19.57 -2.82
C ASN A 84 -21.69 19.33 -1.78
N LYS A 85 -21.73 18.16 -1.12
CA LYS A 85 -20.84 17.77 -0.04
C LYS A 85 -20.38 16.34 -0.24
N ALA A 86 -19.30 15.96 0.44
CA ALA A 86 -18.82 14.57 0.44
C ALA A 86 -19.89 13.56 0.90
N THR A 87 -20.83 13.97 1.77
CA THR A 87 -21.97 13.14 2.20
C THR A 87 -22.96 12.81 1.08
N ASP A 88 -22.92 13.53 -0.04
CA ASP A 88 -23.85 13.33 -1.15
C ASP A 88 -23.40 12.19 -2.08
N ILE A 89 -22.16 11.70 -1.91
CA ILE A 89 -21.66 10.45 -2.51
C ILE A 89 -22.56 9.26 -2.13
N PHE A 90 -23.27 9.35 -0.99
CA PHE A 90 -24.20 8.32 -0.52
C PHE A 90 -25.59 8.35 -1.21
N GLY A 91 -25.79 9.28 -2.15
CA GLY A 91 -27.06 9.49 -2.83
C GLY A 91 -28.15 10.08 -1.93
N ARG A 92 -29.35 10.26 -2.48
CA ARG A 92 -30.45 10.93 -1.79
C ARG A 92 -30.88 10.19 -0.51
N GLY A 93 -30.59 10.80 0.64
CA GLY A 93 -30.95 10.27 1.96
C GLY A 93 -30.11 9.09 2.46
N GLY A 94 -29.10 8.65 1.71
CA GLY A 94 -28.20 7.55 2.12
C GLY A 94 -27.42 7.91 3.39
N TRP A 95 -26.93 9.15 3.49
CA TRP A 95 -26.26 9.64 4.69
C TRP A 95 -27.15 9.64 5.94
N VAL A 96 -28.42 10.03 5.79
CA VAL A 96 -29.39 9.99 6.91
C VAL A 96 -29.61 8.56 7.38
N ARG A 97 -29.75 7.61 6.45
CA ARG A 97 -29.86 6.18 6.77
C ARG A 97 -28.60 5.66 7.47
N LEU A 98 -27.42 6.12 7.06
CA LEU A 98 -26.16 5.75 7.70
C LEU A 98 -26.04 6.32 9.12
N ARG A 99 -26.42 7.58 9.34
CA ARG A 99 -26.46 8.17 10.69
C ARG A 99 -27.44 7.44 11.59
N LEU A 100 -28.63 7.12 11.08
CA LEU A 100 -29.62 6.32 11.80
C LEU A 100 -29.06 4.92 12.11
N PHE A 101 -28.42 4.27 11.14
CA PHE A 101 -27.78 2.97 11.33
C PHE A 101 -26.70 3.01 12.43
N ARG A 102 -25.78 3.98 12.37
CA ARG A 102 -24.74 4.21 13.40
C ARG A 102 -25.34 4.49 14.78
N TRP A 103 -26.45 5.23 14.85
CA TRP A 103 -27.16 5.46 16.10
C TRP A 103 -27.79 4.15 16.62
N THR A 104 -28.50 3.42 15.77
CA THR A 104 -29.14 2.15 16.15
C THR A 104 -28.14 1.07 16.55
N SER A 105 -26.98 0.98 15.89
CA SER A 105 -25.95 -0.01 16.22
C SER A 105 -25.33 0.25 17.60
N ARG A 106 -25.08 1.51 17.95
CA ARG A 106 -24.60 1.91 19.29
C ARG A 106 -25.62 1.65 20.39
N HIS A 107 -26.92 1.72 20.08
CA HIS A 107 -28.01 1.54 21.04
C HIS A 107 -28.68 0.16 20.93
N ILE A 108 -28.09 -0.79 20.20
CA ILE A 108 -28.76 -2.06 19.87
C ILE A 108 -29.13 -2.87 21.11
N SER A 109 -28.35 -2.75 22.20
CA SER A 109 -28.66 -3.40 23.49
C SER A 109 -29.90 -2.78 24.14
N ALA A 110 -29.97 -1.44 24.22
CA ALA A 110 -31.13 -0.74 24.76
C ALA A 110 -32.40 -0.98 23.92
N LEU A 111 -32.27 -0.93 22.59
CA LEU A 111 -33.36 -1.21 21.66
C LEU A 111 -33.89 -2.64 21.78
N LYS A 112 -33.02 -3.64 22.04
CA LYS A 112 -33.45 -5.02 22.32
C LYS A 112 -34.26 -5.09 23.62
N THR A 113 -33.80 -4.46 24.69
CA THR A 113 -34.54 -4.44 25.96
C THR A 113 -35.92 -3.82 25.80
N ILE A 114 -36.01 -2.71 25.05
CA ILE A 114 -37.27 -2.06 24.72
C ILE A 114 -38.15 -3.00 23.88
N ALA A 115 -37.61 -3.62 22.81
CA ALA A 115 -38.37 -4.51 21.94
C ALA A 115 -38.89 -5.76 22.67
N VAL A 116 -38.09 -6.36 23.56
CA VAL A 116 -38.51 -7.47 24.43
C VAL A 116 -39.59 -6.99 25.40
N GLY A 117 -39.42 -5.82 26.02
CA GLY A 117 -40.42 -5.21 26.90
C GLY A 117 -41.75 -4.97 26.20
N VAL A 118 -41.73 -4.43 24.97
CA VAL A 118 -42.92 -4.24 24.13
C VAL A 118 -43.54 -5.59 23.79
N GLY A 119 -42.76 -6.59 23.38
CA GLY A 119 -43.28 -7.93 23.07
C GLY A 119 -43.93 -8.63 24.28
N VAL A 120 -43.34 -8.50 25.47
CA VAL A 120 -43.93 -9.01 26.72
C VAL A 120 -45.22 -8.26 27.07
N ALA A 121 -45.25 -6.94 26.91
CA ALA A 121 -46.43 -6.12 27.14
C ALA A 121 -47.57 -6.44 26.16
N ASP A 122 -47.26 -6.63 24.87
CA ASP A 122 -48.21 -7.04 23.84
C ASP A 122 -48.80 -8.43 24.16
N PHE A 123 -47.94 -9.39 24.56
CA PHE A 123 -48.39 -10.72 24.94
C PHE A 123 -49.30 -10.72 26.18
N ALA A 124 -48.91 -9.96 27.21
CA ALA A 124 -49.74 -9.79 28.41
C ALA A 124 -51.07 -9.09 28.10
N GLY A 125 -51.06 -8.08 27.22
CA GLY A 125 -52.26 -7.37 26.77
C GLY A 125 -53.23 -8.27 26.00
N ILE A 126 -52.72 -9.17 25.15
CA ILE A 126 -53.54 -10.17 24.45
C ILE A 126 -54.18 -11.15 25.44
N LEU A 127 -53.43 -11.64 26.43
CA LEU A 127 -53.96 -12.54 27.46
C LEU A 127 -55.07 -11.86 28.29
N ALA A 128 -54.83 -10.64 28.77
CA ALA A 128 -55.81 -9.87 29.54
C ALA A 128 -57.05 -9.45 28.72
N ALA A 129 -56.89 -9.25 27.40
CA ALA A 129 -58.00 -8.97 26.50
C ALA A 129 -58.90 -10.20 26.26
N GLY A 130 -58.35 -11.41 26.37
CA GLY A 130 -59.10 -12.67 26.33
C GLY A 130 -60.10 -12.81 27.48
N GLU A 131 -59.74 -12.32 28.67
CA GLU A 131 -60.63 -12.32 29.84
C GLU A 131 -61.66 -11.17 29.80
N SER A 132 -61.28 -10.00 29.28
CA SER A 132 -62.12 -8.78 29.30
C SER A 132 -62.93 -8.52 28.02
N HIS A 133 -62.80 -9.35 26.97
CA HIS A 133 -63.46 -9.18 25.65
C HIS A 133 -63.17 -7.83 24.95
N SER A 134 -62.07 -7.16 25.30
CA SER A 134 -61.71 -5.86 24.71
C SER A 134 -61.05 -6.02 23.34
N ARG A 135 -61.84 -5.83 22.27
CA ARG A 135 -61.37 -5.90 20.88
C ARG A 135 -60.28 -4.86 20.57
N TRP A 136 -60.28 -3.73 21.26
CA TRP A 136 -59.29 -2.65 21.07
C TRP A 136 -57.90 -3.02 21.56
N ALA A 137 -57.78 -3.76 22.67
CA ALA A 137 -56.49 -4.21 23.19
C ALA A 137 -55.84 -5.25 22.26
N ILE A 138 -56.62 -6.17 21.71
CA ILE A 138 -56.14 -7.15 20.71
C ILE A 138 -55.70 -6.43 19.42
N CYS A 139 -56.49 -5.47 18.93
CA CYS A 139 -56.12 -4.70 17.74
C CYS A 139 -54.84 -3.87 17.97
N GLY A 140 -54.68 -3.27 19.15
CA GLY A 140 -53.48 -2.53 19.55
C GLY A 140 -52.23 -3.41 19.52
N ALA A 141 -52.27 -4.58 20.17
CA ALA A 141 -51.15 -5.52 20.23
C ALA A 141 -50.78 -6.11 18.85
N LEU A 142 -51.78 -6.34 17.98
CA LEU A 142 -51.53 -6.77 16.61
C LEU A 142 -50.87 -5.66 15.77
N LEU A 143 -51.26 -4.40 15.95
CA LEU A 143 -50.67 -3.26 15.25
C LEU A 143 -49.21 -3.01 15.68
N THR A 144 -48.91 -3.07 16.97
CA THR A 144 -47.54 -2.94 17.51
C THR A 144 -46.65 -4.10 17.06
N SER A 145 -47.15 -5.33 17.10
CA SER A 145 -46.45 -6.51 16.59
C SER A 145 -46.19 -6.41 15.08
N ALA A 146 -47.19 -6.00 14.28
CA ALA A 146 -47.04 -5.79 12.85
C ALA A 146 -46.02 -4.68 12.54
N LEU A 147 -46.02 -3.59 13.32
CA LEU A 147 -45.04 -2.51 13.21
C LEU A 147 -43.64 -3.01 13.53
N LEU A 148 -43.43 -3.78 14.60
CA LEU A 148 -42.14 -4.36 14.96
C LEU A 148 -41.60 -5.29 13.87
N VAL A 149 -42.44 -6.18 13.33
CA VAL A 149 -42.08 -7.06 12.21
C VAL A 149 -41.77 -6.25 10.95
N TRP A 150 -42.54 -5.21 10.67
CA TRP A 150 -42.28 -4.32 9.54
C TRP A 150 -40.94 -3.60 9.70
N VAL A 151 -40.66 -2.99 10.87
CA VAL A 151 -39.38 -2.33 11.17
C VAL A 151 -38.22 -3.31 11.07
N ALA A 152 -38.35 -4.53 11.62
CA ALA A 152 -37.33 -5.57 11.52
C ALA A 152 -37.08 -5.97 10.06
N LYS A 153 -38.14 -6.18 9.28
CA LYS A 153 -38.06 -6.51 7.86
C LYS A 153 -37.43 -5.40 7.03
N GLN A 154 -37.77 -4.13 7.31
CA GLN A 154 -37.13 -2.98 6.66
C GLN A 154 -35.66 -2.86 7.05
N SER A 155 -35.32 -3.08 8.31
CA SER A 155 -33.93 -3.04 8.79
C SER A 155 -33.07 -4.10 8.10
N VAL A 156 -33.57 -5.35 7.99
CA VAL A 156 -32.90 -6.44 7.27
C VAL A 156 -32.77 -6.14 5.77
N ARG A 157 -33.83 -5.61 5.15
CA ARG A 157 -33.79 -5.21 3.73
C ARG A 157 -32.78 -4.10 3.45
N CYS A 158 -32.69 -3.10 4.33
CA CYS A 158 -31.68 -2.04 4.22
C CYS A 158 -30.25 -2.56 4.39
N LEU A 159 -30.03 -3.49 5.32
CA LEU A 159 -28.72 -4.11 5.55
C LEU A 159 -28.23 -4.95 4.37
N ILE A 160 -29.12 -5.75 3.78
CA ILE A 160 -28.79 -6.63 2.64
C ILE A 160 -28.68 -5.80 1.36
N GLY A 161 -29.51 -4.77 1.23
CA GLY A 161 -29.63 -3.98 0.02
C GLY A 161 -28.67 -2.80 -0.10
N GLY A 162 -27.77 -2.56 0.87
CA GLY A 162 -26.93 -1.36 0.94
C GLY A 162 -27.69 -0.11 1.43
N LEU A 163 -27.06 0.69 2.28
CA LEU A 163 -27.66 1.92 2.84
C LEU A 163 -27.69 3.08 1.83
N ALA A 164 -26.76 3.07 0.88
CA ALA A 164 -26.50 4.12 -0.09
C ALA A 164 -26.29 3.59 -1.51
N ASP A 165 -26.52 4.44 -2.50
CA ASP A 165 -26.24 4.19 -3.92
C ASP A 165 -25.16 5.16 -4.40
N ILE A 166 -24.23 4.66 -5.21
CA ILE A 166 -23.05 5.38 -5.69
C ILE A 166 -23.22 5.88 -7.14
N LYS A 167 -24.35 5.57 -7.79
CA LYS A 167 -24.59 5.89 -9.21
C LYS A 167 -24.34 7.36 -9.56
N GLY A 168 -24.85 8.29 -8.76
CA GLY A 168 -24.66 9.73 -9.01
C GLY A 168 -23.18 10.14 -9.00
N PHE A 169 -22.42 9.64 -8.02
CA PHE A 169 -20.98 9.86 -7.96
C PHE A 169 -20.26 9.25 -9.16
N ARG A 170 -20.59 8.00 -9.53
CA ARG A 170 -20.01 7.32 -10.69
C ARG A 170 -20.25 8.10 -11.99
N ASP A 171 -21.47 8.56 -12.22
CA ASP A 171 -21.82 9.30 -13.45
C ASP A 171 -21.12 10.66 -13.49
N ALA A 172 -21.06 11.38 -12.37
CA ALA A 172 -20.32 12.63 -12.26
C ALA A 172 -18.81 12.44 -12.46
N LEU A 173 -18.22 11.37 -11.91
CA LEU A 173 -16.81 11.02 -12.12
C LEU A 173 -16.54 10.67 -13.59
N ALA A 174 -17.43 9.94 -14.27
CA ALA A 174 -17.27 9.61 -15.68
C ALA A 174 -17.17 10.86 -16.55
N ILE A 175 -18.07 11.83 -16.32
CA ILE A 175 -18.08 13.12 -17.03
C ILE A 175 -16.82 13.93 -16.67
N LEU A 176 -16.42 13.95 -15.41
CA LEU A 176 -15.23 14.67 -14.95
C LEU A 176 -13.96 14.16 -15.65
N LEU A 177 -13.78 12.83 -15.72
CA LEU A 177 -12.64 12.21 -16.40
C LEU A 177 -12.68 12.48 -17.91
N GLN A 178 -13.85 12.35 -18.53
CA GLN A 178 -14.05 12.64 -19.96
C GLN A 178 -13.65 14.08 -20.29
N ARG A 179 -14.17 15.07 -19.55
CA ARG A 179 -13.87 16.50 -19.78
C ARG A 179 -12.38 16.81 -19.65
N ARG A 180 -11.66 16.12 -18.76
CA ARG A 180 -10.22 16.32 -18.59
C ARG A 180 -9.40 15.66 -19.69
N MET A 181 -9.70 14.41 -20.02
CA MET A 181 -8.86 13.60 -20.91
C MET A 181 -9.18 13.84 -22.39
N PHE A 182 -10.44 14.10 -22.73
CA PHE A 182 -10.93 14.20 -24.10
C PHE A 182 -11.90 15.39 -24.25
N PRO A 183 -11.43 16.64 -24.05
CA PRO A 183 -12.29 17.83 -24.10
C PRO A 183 -13.04 17.99 -25.43
N ASP A 184 -12.44 17.52 -26.53
CA ASP A 184 -13.01 17.62 -27.88
C ASP A 184 -13.98 16.48 -28.25
N ALA A 185 -14.18 15.49 -27.36
CA ALA A 185 -15.03 14.32 -27.59
C ALA A 185 -16.00 14.08 -26.43
N PRO A 186 -17.09 14.87 -26.30
CA PRO A 186 -18.00 14.86 -25.14
C PRO A 186 -18.73 13.53 -24.92
N GLU A 187 -18.93 12.72 -25.97
CA GLU A 187 -19.62 11.43 -25.88
C GLU A 187 -18.67 10.25 -25.61
N ARG A 188 -17.35 10.47 -25.58
CA ARG A 188 -16.37 9.39 -25.39
C ARG A 188 -16.35 8.93 -23.94
N VAL A 189 -16.48 7.63 -23.74
CA VAL A 189 -16.29 6.99 -22.44
C VAL A 189 -14.79 6.78 -22.18
N VAL A 190 -14.33 7.18 -21.00
CA VAL A 190 -12.95 6.91 -20.55
C VAL A 190 -12.87 5.48 -20.04
N THR A 191 -12.05 4.65 -20.69
CA THR A 191 -11.86 3.23 -20.41
C THR A 191 -10.47 2.94 -19.85
N MET A 192 -10.25 1.75 -19.29
CA MET A 192 -8.92 1.36 -18.80
C MET A 192 -7.85 1.42 -19.90
N SER A 193 -8.20 1.14 -21.16
CA SER A 193 -7.24 1.21 -22.27
C SER A 193 -6.68 2.61 -22.53
N ASP A 194 -7.31 3.67 -22.02
CA ASP A 194 -6.85 5.06 -22.18
C ASP A 194 -5.59 5.40 -21.36
N PHE A 195 -5.20 4.52 -20.45
CA PHE A 195 -4.05 4.68 -19.54
C PHE A 195 -2.87 3.81 -19.97
N GLY A 196 -1.66 4.18 -19.54
CA GLY A 196 -0.42 3.50 -19.96
C GLY A 196 0.00 3.80 -21.42
N ARG A 197 -0.64 4.79 -22.06
CA ARG A 197 -0.33 5.28 -23.41
C ARG A 197 -0.32 6.81 -23.46
N ASP A 198 0.26 7.37 -24.52
CA ASP A 198 0.36 8.81 -24.77
C ASP A 198 0.99 9.61 -23.59
N GLY A 199 1.93 9.00 -22.88
CA GLY A 199 2.58 9.62 -21.71
C GLY A 199 1.73 9.66 -20.44
N ARG A 200 0.53 9.05 -20.43
CA ARG A 200 -0.26 8.88 -19.21
C ARG A 200 0.23 7.68 -18.41
N PRO A 201 0.26 7.76 -17.06
CA PRO A 201 0.63 6.61 -16.24
C PRO A 201 -0.36 5.47 -16.42
N THR A 202 0.11 4.24 -16.25
CA THR A 202 -0.76 3.06 -16.17
C THR A 202 -1.66 3.15 -14.94
N LEU A 203 -2.97 2.95 -15.10
CA LEU A 203 -3.93 2.95 -14.00
C LEU A 203 -4.33 1.52 -13.64
N LYS A 204 -4.22 1.14 -12.36
CA LYS A 204 -4.68 -0.16 -11.87
C LYS A 204 -5.63 0.02 -10.68
N VAL A 205 -6.79 -0.63 -10.71
CA VAL A 205 -7.81 -0.52 -9.65
C VAL A 205 -8.18 -1.91 -9.16
N VAL A 206 -8.25 -2.08 -7.84
CA VAL A 206 -8.62 -3.36 -7.23
C VAL A 206 -10.08 -3.35 -6.81
N GLY A 207 -10.83 -4.37 -7.22
CA GLY A 207 -12.18 -4.66 -6.73
C GLY A 207 -12.31 -6.08 -6.21
N ALA A 208 -13.25 -6.32 -5.30
CA ALA A 208 -13.59 -7.65 -4.84
C ALA A 208 -14.78 -8.19 -5.66
N ASN A 209 -14.54 -9.18 -6.53
CA ASN A 209 -15.58 -9.77 -7.35
C ASN A 209 -16.31 -10.87 -6.57
N LEU A 210 -17.56 -10.60 -6.20
CA LEU A 210 -18.41 -11.52 -5.45
C LEU A 210 -18.99 -12.64 -6.33
N SER A 211 -19.22 -12.38 -7.62
CA SER A 211 -19.71 -13.40 -8.56
C SER A 211 -18.71 -14.54 -8.72
N GLU A 212 -17.42 -14.22 -8.74
CA GLU A 212 -16.32 -15.18 -8.94
C GLU A 212 -15.54 -15.50 -7.66
N ARG A 213 -15.84 -14.80 -6.56
CA ARG A 213 -15.21 -14.95 -5.24
C ARG A 213 -13.69 -14.78 -5.28
N LYS A 214 -13.22 -13.81 -6.06
CA LYS A 214 -11.79 -13.54 -6.24
C LYS A 214 -11.52 -12.05 -6.32
N LEU A 215 -10.26 -11.69 -6.11
CA LEU A 215 -9.76 -10.37 -6.44
C LEU A 215 -9.89 -10.14 -7.96
N HIS A 216 -10.36 -8.95 -8.33
CA HIS A 216 -10.40 -8.51 -9.71
C HIS A 216 -9.55 -7.25 -9.87
N LEU A 217 -8.56 -7.33 -10.75
CA LEU A 217 -7.68 -6.23 -11.08
C LEU A 217 -8.17 -5.60 -12.38
N PHE A 218 -8.71 -4.39 -12.27
CA PHE A 218 -8.99 -3.55 -13.43
C PHE A 218 -7.67 -2.92 -13.88
N SER A 219 -7.30 -3.14 -15.14
CA SER A 219 -6.09 -2.61 -15.75
C SER A 219 -6.23 -2.56 -17.28
N PRO A 220 -5.40 -1.76 -18.00
CA PRO A 220 -5.42 -1.70 -19.45
C PRO A 220 -5.22 -3.07 -20.11
N GLU A 221 -4.44 -3.95 -19.49
CA GLU A 221 -4.08 -5.27 -20.04
C GLU A 221 -5.17 -6.31 -19.82
N ARG A 222 -5.90 -6.24 -18.70
CA ARG A 222 -6.89 -7.25 -18.30
C ARG A 222 -8.32 -6.88 -18.65
N THR A 223 -8.64 -5.59 -18.65
CA THR A 223 -10.01 -5.07 -18.78
C THR A 223 -10.05 -3.78 -19.60
N PRO A 224 -9.47 -3.76 -20.82
CA PRO A 224 -9.27 -2.53 -21.61
C PRO A 224 -10.56 -1.75 -21.85
N ASP A 225 -11.69 -2.43 -22.04
CA ASP A 225 -12.97 -1.85 -22.43
C ASP A 225 -13.81 -1.36 -21.23
N ILE A 226 -13.42 -1.67 -20.00
CA ILE A 226 -14.19 -1.30 -18.82
C ILE A 226 -14.06 0.21 -18.57
N PRO A 227 -15.17 0.95 -18.39
CA PRO A 227 -15.12 2.35 -18.03
C PRO A 227 -14.43 2.55 -16.68
N VAL A 228 -13.53 3.53 -16.59
CA VAL A 228 -12.78 3.78 -15.34
C VAL A 228 -13.69 4.17 -14.18
N ALA A 229 -14.77 4.91 -14.46
CA ALA A 229 -15.76 5.24 -13.45
C ALA A 229 -16.46 3.99 -12.86
N ASP A 230 -16.67 2.94 -13.67
CA ASP A 230 -17.22 1.67 -13.19
C ASP A 230 -16.21 0.88 -12.37
N ALA A 231 -14.94 0.86 -12.78
CA ALA A 231 -13.86 0.24 -12.01
C ALA A 231 -13.70 0.91 -10.63
N VAL A 232 -13.73 2.25 -10.58
CA VAL A 232 -13.70 3.00 -9.31
C VAL A 232 -14.95 2.73 -8.48
N ALA A 233 -16.15 2.74 -9.07
CA ALA A 233 -17.39 2.42 -8.36
C ALA A 233 -17.35 1.01 -7.74
N ALA A 234 -16.88 0.01 -8.49
CA ALA A 234 -16.67 -1.35 -7.99
C ALA A 234 -15.67 -1.41 -6.82
N SER A 235 -14.66 -0.52 -6.81
CA SER A 235 -13.62 -0.47 -5.78
C SER A 235 -14.04 0.23 -4.49
N ILE A 236 -15.07 1.10 -4.51
CA ILE A 236 -15.48 1.92 -3.35
C ILE A 236 -16.77 1.44 -2.66
N CYS A 237 -17.39 0.37 -3.19
CA CYS A 237 -18.65 -0.17 -2.66
C CYS A 237 -18.46 -0.94 -1.35
N LEU A 238 -18.20 -0.21 -0.26
CA LEU A 238 -17.99 -0.77 1.07
C LEU A 238 -19.22 -1.58 1.53
N PRO A 239 -19.06 -2.85 1.96
CA PRO A 239 -20.17 -3.70 2.38
C PRO A 239 -21.03 -3.04 3.46
N VAL A 240 -22.32 -3.34 3.45
CA VAL A 240 -23.37 -2.77 4.32
C VAL A 240 -23.66 -1.30 4.01
N ILE A 241 -22.64 -0.50 3.68
CA ILE A 241 -22.77 0.94 3.44
C ILE A 241 -23.31 1.22 2.04
N PHE A 242 -22.66 0.70 1.01
CA PHE A 242 -23.05 0.89 -0.38
C PHE A 242 -23.68 -0.38 -0.96
N ARG A 243 -24.56 -0.20 -1.95
CA ARG A 243 -24.98 -1.31 -2.81
C ARG A 243 -23.78 -1.91 -3.53
N PRO A 244 -23.69 -3.25 -3.63
CA PRO A 244 -22.74 -3.88 -4.54
C PRO A 244 -22.90 -3.33 -5.96
N TRP A 245 -21.79 -3.01 -6.60
CA TRP A 245 -21.79 -2.50 -7.97
C TRP A 245 -21.88 -3.66 -8.96
N THR A 246 -22.65 -3.50 -10.03
CA THR A 246 -22.75 -4.52 -11.07
C THR A 246 -22.17 -3.97 -12.36
N ILE A 247 -21.22 -4.72 -12.94
CA ILE A 247 -20.65 -4.40 -14.24
C ILE A 247 -21.08 -5.49 -15.21
N GLU A 248 -21.72 -5.08 -16.29
CA GLU A 248 -22.06 -5.94 -17.41
C GLU A 248 -20.79 -6.24 -18.20
N THR A 249 -20.38 -7.51 -18.21
CA THR A 249 -19.23 -7.96 -18.99
C THR A 249 -19.72 -8.75 -20.20
N ARG A 250 -19.14 -8.46 -21.37
CA ARG A 250 -19.46 -9.16 -22.62
C ARG A 250 -18.33 -10.12 -22.92
N GLU A 251 -18.68 -11.38 -23.10
CA GLU A 251 -17.75 -12.39 -23.58
C GLU A 251 -17.81 -12.37 -25.10
N ILE A 252 -16.69 -11.99 -25.73
CA ILE A 252 -16.57 -11.87 -27.18
C ILE A 252 -15.77 -13.07 -27.69
N ALA A 253 -16.35 -13.83 -28.63
CA ALA A 253 -15.62 -14.81 -29.42
C ALA A 253 -15.86 -14.52 -30.90
N ASP A 254 -14.80 -14.58 -31.70
CA ASP A 254 -14.83 -14.30 -33.15
C ASP A 254 -15.50 -12.96 -33.53
N GLY A 255 -15.38 -11.94 -32.67
CA GLY A 255 -15.95 -10.61 -32.89
C GLY A 255 -17.45 -10.49 -32.59
N GLU A 256 -18.12 -11.56 -32.17
CA GLU A 256 -19.51 -11.56 -31.74
C GLU A 256 -19.64 -11.71 -30.23
N THR A 257 -20.65 -11.06 -29.64
CA THR A 257 -20.96 -11.22 -28.21
C THR A 257 -21.63 -12.58 -28.00
N VAL A 258 -20.89 -13.52 -27.41
CA VAL A 258 -21.34 -14.88 -27.13
C VAL A 258 -22.20 -14.92 -25.88
N SER A 259 -21.82 -14.18 -24.85
CA SER A 259 -22.54 -14.14 -23.58
C SER A 259 -22.42 -12.78 -22.91
N THR A 260 -23.43 -12.44 -22.12
CA THR A 260 -23.43 -11.24 -21.28
C THR A 260 -23.56 -11.70 -19.84
N LYS A 261 -22.60 -11.33 -19.00
CA LYS A 261 -22.53 -11.76 -17.60
C LYS A 261 -22.44 -10.54 -16.69
N ASP A 262 -23.39 -10.46 -15.77
CA ASP A 262 -23.38 -9.47 -14.70
C ASP A 262 -22.41 -9.91 -13.60
N MET A 263 -21.33 -9.15 -13.45
CA MET A 263 -20.36 -9.35 -12.38
C MET A 263 -20.66 -8.37 -11.24
N VAL A 264 -20.79 -8.91 -10.02
CA VAL A 264 -21.11 -8.13 -8.82
C VAL A 264 -19.84 -7.89 -8.02
N PHE A 265 -19.63 -6.64 -7.63
CA PHE A 265 -18.43 -6.18 -6.95
C PHE A 265 -18.74 -5.45 -5.64
N VAL A 266 -17.79 -5.54 -4.71
CA VAL A 266 -17.71 -4.71 -3.51
C VAL A 266 -16.28 -4.19 -3.36
N ASP A 267 -16.09 -3.32 -2.37
CA ASP A 267 -14.82 -2.66 -2.09
C ASP A 267 -13.62 -3.62 -2.10
N GLY A 268 -12.61 -3.26 -2.89
CA GLY A 268 -11.42 -4.08 -3.09
C GLY A 268 -10.58 -4.26 -1.82
N GLY A 269 -10.76 -3.40 -0.81
CA GLY A 269 -10.02 -3.45 0.43
C GLY A 269 -10.22 -4.75 1.19
N ILE A 270 -11.35 -5.44 0.98
CA ILE A 270 -11.64 -6.73 1.62
C ILE A 270 -10.67 -7.82 1.16
N VAL A 271 -10.15 -7.72 -0.07
CA VAL A 271 -9.27 -8.71 -0.69
C VAL A 271 -7.83 -8.23 -0.80
N SER A 272 -7.60 -6.95 -1.13
CA SER A 272 -6.26 -6.35 -1.17
C SER A 272 -6.37 -4.83 -1.01
N ASN A 273 -6.07 -4.36 0.20
CA ASN A 273 -6.21 -2.95 0.55
C ASN A 273 -5.04 -2.08 0.09
N LEU A 274 -3.85 -2.65 -0.10
CA LEU A 274 -2.66 -1.91 -0.56
C LEU A 274 -2.15 -2.56 -1.86
N PRO A 275 -2.53 -2.03 -3.03
CA PRO A 275 -2.23 -2.69 -4.31
C PRO A 275 -0.83 -2.31 -4.82
N ALA A 276 0.23 -2.73 -4.13
CA ALA A 276 1.62 -2.46 -4.54
C ALA A 276 2.20 -3.49 -5.53
N TRP A 277 1.72 -4.74 -5.44
CA TRP A 277 2.06 -5.87 -6.33
C TRP A 277 1.62 -5.76 -7.80
N PRO A 278 0.60 -4.98 -8.22
CA PRO A 278 0.14 -5.00 -9.61
C PRO A 278 1.20 -4.56 -10.62
N PHE A 279 2.28 -3.90 -10.23
CA PHE A 279 3.34 -3.43 -11.11
C PHE A 279 4.56 -4.37 -11.19
N ASP A 280 4.42 -5.66 -10.84
CA ASP A 280 5.54 -6.62 -10.88
C ASP A 280 6.25 -6.63 -12.24
N GLU A 281 5.49 -6.79 -13.34
CA GLU A 281 6.06 -6.85 -14.68
C GLU A 281 6.67 -5.50 -15.10
N GLU A 282 5.98 -4.39 -14.86
CA GLU A 282 6.49 -3.07 -15.23
C GLU A 282 7.77 -2.69 -14.48
N ARG A 283 7.96 -3.22 -13.27
CA ARG A 283 9.19 -3.01 -12.48
C ARG A 283 10.35 -3.85 -12.95
N GLU A 284 10.08 -5.06 -13.42
CA GLU A 284 11.10 -5.86 -14.08
C GLU A 284 11.56 -5.20 -15.39
N LEU A 285 10.63 -4.54 -16.11
CA LEU A 285 10.95 -3.78 -17.33
C LEU A 285 11.65 -2.43 -17.03
N ASP A 286 11.38 -1.83 -15.88
CA ASP A 286 11.95 -0.55 -15.45
C ASP A 286 12.47 -0.62 -14.00
N PRO A 287 13.60 -1.33 -13.77
CA PRO A 287 14.14 -1.57 -12.43
C PRO A 287 14.64 -0.30 -11.73
N GLU A 288 14.70 0.80 -12.45
CA GLU A 288 15.10 2.13 -11.98
C GLU A 288 13.92 2.92 -11.41
N ALA A 289 12.67 2.54 -11.72
CA ALA A 289 11.49 3.19 -11.18
C ALA A 289 11.18 2.68 -9.77
N LEU A 290 11.03 3.61 -8.83
CA LEU A 290 10.70 3.29 -7.45
C LEU A 290 9.24 2.82 -7.32
N THR A 291 8.96 1.90 -6.41
CA THR A 291 7.57 1.66 -5.97
C THR A 291 7.31 2.30 -4.63
N ILE A 292 6.32 3.19 -4.56
CA ILE A 292 5.88 3.84 -3.34
C ILE A 292 4.48 3.34 -2.99
N ALA A 293 4.38 2.61 -1.89
CA ALA A 293 3.12 2.09 -1.38
C ALA A 293 2.64 3.00 -0.23
N VAL A 294 1.66 3.86 -0.53
CA VAL A 294 1.06 4.81 0.41
C VAL A 294 -0.09 4.13 1.15
N ALA A 295 0.16 3.78 2.40
CA ALA A 295 -0.77 3.10 3.29
C ALA A 295 -1.31 4.04 4.37
N ILE A 296 -2.57 3.85 4.74
CA ILE A 296 -3.18 4.55 5.88
C ILE A 296 -3.06 3.66 7.11
N ALA A 297 -2.37 4.14 8.15
CA ALA A 297 -2.23 3.44 9.42
C ALA A 297 -3.58 3.37 10.16
N ASP A 298 -3.90 2.19 10.71
CA ASP A 298 -5.03 2.05 11.64
C ASP A 298 -4.55 2.14 13.08
N LEU A 299 -4.53 3.36 13.62
CA LEU A 299 -4.17 3.63 15.01
C LEU A 299 -5.30 3.34 16.01
N SER A 300 -6.44 2.82 15.56
CA SER A 300 -7.54 2.54 16.47
C SER A 300 -7.16 1.46 17.49
N ARG A 301 -7.39 1.73 18.78
CA ARG A 301 -7.16 0.74 19.84
C ARG A 301 -7.98 -0.52 19.52
N ALA A 302 -7.32 -1.68 19.49
CA ALA A 302 -7.98 -2.95 19.24
C ALA A 302 -9.16 -3.12 20.22
N PRO A 303 -10.41 -3.14 19.73
CA PRO A 303 -11.56 -3.27 20.60
C PRO A 303 -11.60 -4.68 21.22
N VAL A 304 -12.11 -4.81 22.44
CA VAL A 304 -12.44 -6.14 22.99
C VAL A 304 -13.55 -6.72 22.14
N VAL A 305 -13.24 -7.79 21.39
CA VAL A 305 -14.21 -8.43 20.50
C VAL A 305 -15.24 -9.21 21.32
N ASP A 306 -16.52 -8.93 21.08
CA ASP A 306 -17.67 -9.62 21.65
C ASP A 306 -18.60 -10.15 20.55
N ARG A 307 -19.64 -10.89 20.96
CA ARG A 307 -20.64 -11.48 20.05
C ARG A 307 -21.45 -10.46 19.23
N PHE A 308 -21.33 -9.17 19.50
CA PHE A 308 -22.09 -8.10 18.83
C PHE A 308 -21.21 -7.17 17.99
N ASN A 309 -19.91 -7.08 18.26
CA ASN A 309 -18.96 -6.25 17.50
C ASN A 309 -18.02 -7.07 16.58
N TRP A 310 -18.09 -8.42 16.60
CA TRP A 310 -17.20 -9.26 15.79
C TRP A 310 -17.30 -9.02 14.28
N LEU A 311 -18.49 -8.72 13.75
CA LEU A 311 -18.68 -8.53 12.30
C LEU A 311 -18.03 -7.22 11.81
N PRO A 312 -18.27 -6.04 12.43
CA PRO A 312 -17.49 -4.83 12.16
C PRO A 312 -15.98 -5.03 12.32
N SER A 313 -15.55 -5.74 13.37
CA SER A 313 -14.14 -6.05 13.58
C SER A 313 -13.57 -6.92 12.47
N ALA A 314 -14.29 -7.95 12.02
CA ALA A 314 -13.87 -8.81 10.90
C ALA A 314 -13.75 -8.04 9.58
N ILE A 315 -14.68 -7.12 9.29
CA ILE A 315 -14.60 -6.24 8.12
C ILE A 315 -13.37 -5.32 8.23
N ARG A 316 -13.15 -4.69 9.38
CA ARG A 316 -11.98 -3.84 9.63
C ARG A 316 -10.67 -4.62 9.50
N THR A 317 -10.61 -5.83 10.03
CA THR A 317 -9.46 -6.74 9.88
C THR A 317 -9.24 -7.14 8.42
N ALA A 318 -10.30 -7.40 7.64
CA ALA A 318 -10.13 -7.68 6.21
C ALA A 318 -9.54 -6.47 5.46
N LEU A 319 -10.02 -5.26 5.78
CA LEU A 319 -9.53 -4.01 5.17
C LEU A 319 -8.10 -3.67 5.58
N PHE A 320 -7.76 -3.67 6.87
CA PHE A 320 -6.46 -3.18 7.34
C PHE A 320 -5.44 -4.28 7.64
N GLY A 321 -5.88 -5.53 7.84
CA GLY A 321 -5.01 -6.65 8.21
C GLY A 321 -4.25 -7.29 7.03
N SER A 322 -4.58 -6.94 5.78
CA SER A 322 -3.91 -7.50 4.60
C SER A 322 -2.67 -6.73 4.14
N GLY A 323 -2.37 -5.56 4.74
CA GLY A 323 -1.29 -4.66 4.31
C GLY A 323 0.09 -5.34 4.23
N GLU A 324 0.43 -6.13 5.25
CA GLU A 324 1.72 -6.82 5.37
C GLU A 324 1.94 -7.89 4.27
N LEU A 325 0.88 -8.60 3.88
CA LEU A 325 0.92 -9.60 2.81
C LEU A 325 1.13 -8.96 1.43
N ASN A 326 0.55 -7.78 1.20
CA ASN A 326 0.60 -7.12 -0.10
C ASN A 326 2.00 -6.61 -0.46
N LEU A 327 2.85 -6.34 0.53
CA LEU A 327 4.21 -5.82 0.34
C LEU A 327 5.23 -6.92 0.09
N ARG A 328 5.02 -8.12 0.64
CA ARG A 328 5.92 -9.26 0.41
C ARG A 328 5.96 -9.69 -1.06
N ALA A 329 4.91 -9.40 -1.81
CA ALA A 329 4.83 -9.68 -3.23
C ALA A 329 5.56 -8.62 -4.09
N SER A 330 5.85 -7.43 -3.55
CA SER A 330 6.19 -6.26 -4.36
C SER A 330 7.67 -5.90 -4.49
N GLY A 331 8.63 -6.80 -4.25
CA GLY A 331 10.05 -6.52 -4.51
C GLY A 331 10.60 -5.25 -3.82
N ARG A 332 11.40 -4.42 -4.52
CA ARG A 332 11.89 -3.11 -4.04
C ARG A 332 10.73 -2.10 -3.91
N SER A 333 9.92 -2.25 -2.87
CA SER A 333 8.80 -1.35 -2.56
C SER A 333 9.01 -0.66 -1.23
N GLU A 334 8.94 0.67 -1.25
CA GLU A 334 9.00 1.49 -0.06
C GLU A 334 7.58 1.78 0.43
N GLN A 335 7.31 1.44 1.69
CA GLN A 335 6.01 1.69 2.30
C GLN A 335 6.04 3.00 3.07
N LEU A 336 5.13 3.89 2.71
CA LEU A 336 4.83 5.12 3.43
C LEU A 336 3.55 4.89 4.23
N GLU A 337 3.66 4.83 5.56
CA GLU A 337 2.51 4.75 6.44
C GLU A 337 2.12 6.15 6.93
N LEU A 338 0.87 6.53 6.68
CA LEU A 338 0.33 7.83 7.03
C LEU A 338 -0.73 7.68 8.13
N GLU A 339 -0.56 8.47 9.18
CA GLU A 339 -1.48 8.53 10.31
C GLU A 339 -2.60 9.52 10.03
N SER A 340 -3.83 9.02 9.95
CA SER A 340 -5.02 9.85 9.72
C SER A 340 -5.75 10.17 11.01
N ARG A 341 -6.22 11.42 11.16
CA ARG A 341 -7.04 11.84 12.31
C ARG A 341 -8.51 11.46 12.17
N LEU A 342 -8.94 11.23 10.94
CA LEU A 342 -10.31 10.90 10.59
C LEU A 342 -10.60 9.41 10.83
N ASP A 343 -11.87 9.06 11.08
CA ASP A 343 -12.36 7.68 10.99
C ASP A 343 -12.85 7.36 9.56
N LEU A 344 -13.00 6.08 9.25
CA LEU A 344 -13.32 5.57 7.90
C LEU A 344 -14.59 6.19 7.29
N LEU A 345 -15.55 6.57 8.13
CA LEU A 345 -16.88 7.04 7.72
C LEU A 345 -17.14 8.50 8.14
N ASP A 346 -16.12 9.33 8.37
CA ASP A 346 -16.26 10.73 8.80
C ASP A 346 -16.46 11.70 7.61
N PHE A 347 -17.36 11.37 6.70
CA PHE A 347 -17.64 12.18 5.50
C PHE A 347 -18.39 13.51 5.77
N ASP A 348 -18.82 13.75 7.02
CA ASP A 348 -19.40 15.01 7.49
C ASP A 348 -18.39 15.95 8.18
N MET A 349 -17.09 15.69 8.00
CA MET A 349 -16.00 16.56 8.47
C MET A 349 -16.12 17.99 7.93
N THR A 350 -15.50 18.93 8.63
CA THR A 350 -15.45 20.32 8.16
C THR A 350 -14.42 20.48 7.05
N LEU A 351 -14.54 21.56 6.26
CA LEU A 351 -13.54 21.88 5.25
C LEU A 351 -12.16 22.11 5.88
N ASP A 352 -12.10 22.67 7.08
CA ASP A 352 -10.84 22.91 7.78
C ASP A 352 -10.19 21.60 8.24
N ASP A 353 -10.98 20.62 8.71
CA ASP A 353 -10.48 19.27 9.01
C ASP A 353 -9.91 18.60 7.75
N ALA A 354 -10.63 18.69 6.62
CA ALA A 354 -10.17 18.15 5.34
C ALA A 354 -8.86 18.81 4.88
N ARG A 355 -8.76 20.15 4.98
CA ARG A 355 -7.53 20.89 4.65
C ARG A 355 -6.38 20.48 5.54
N GLN A 356 -6.62 20.33 6.85
CA GLN A 356 -5.60 19.95 7.79
C GLN A 356 -5.10 18.52 7.53
N GLU A 357 -5.99 17.58 7.22
CA GLU A 357 -5.63 16.21 6.87
C GLU A 357 -4.70 16.15 5.64
N VAL A 358 -4.96 16.97 4.62
CA VAL A 358 -4.07 17.11 3.46
C VAL A 358 -2.71 17.67 3.86
N ARG A 359 -2.66 18.73 4.68
CA ARG A 359 -1.40 19.33 5.14
C ARG A 359 -0.58 18.35 5.98
N ASP A 360 -1.23 17.57 6.84
CA ASP A 360 -0.58 16.55 7.67
C ASP A 360 0.03 15.45 6.77
N GLY A 361 -0.73 14.98 5.78
CA GLY A 361 -0.24 14.01 4.79
C GLY A 361 0.94 14.54 3.96
N GLU A 362 0.88 15.80 3.52
CA GLU A 362 1.96 16.49 2.78
C GLU A 362 3.23 16.60 3.63
N ALA A 363 3.11 17.04 4.88
CA ALA A 363 4.25 17.19 5.80
C ALA A 363 4.89 15.84 6.13
N ALA A 364 4.09 14.84 6.51
CA ALA A 364 4.57 13.50 6.84
C ALA A 364 5.27 12.84 5.65
N THR A 365 4.65 12.93 4.46
CA THR A 365 5.24 12.40 3.22
C THR A 365 6.51 13.15 2.85
N GLY A 366 6.55 14.47 3.00
CA GLY A 366 7.73 15.27 2.69
C GLY A 366 8.94 14.88 3.54
N VAL A 367 8.76 14.78 4.86
CA VAL A 367 9.82 14.32 5.78
C VAL A 367 10.27 12.91 5.41
N TRP A 368 9.33 12.03 5.08
CA TRP A 368 9.63 10.67 4.67
C TRP A 368 10.44 10.63 3.36
N LEU A 369 10.03 11.37 2.33
CA LEU A 369 10.73 11.42 1.04
C LEU A 369 12.17 11.94 1.20
N ASP A 370 12.36 13.01 1.97
CA ASP A 370 13.67 13.61 2.20
C ASP A 370 14.61 12.64 2.95
N LYS A 371 14.08 11.91 3.94
CA LYS A 371 14.85 10.94 4.70
C LYS A 371 15.16 9.68 3.90
N TRP A 372 14.14 9.12 3.24
CA TRP A 372 14.20 7.76 2.69
C TRP A 372 14.63 7.70 1.23
N LEU A 373 14.19 8.64 0.38
CA LEU A 373 14.49 8.58 -1.06
C LEU A 373 15.73 9.37 -1.44
N PHE A 374 16.02 10.47 -0.75
CA PHE A 374 17.12 11.35 -1.12
C PHE A 374 18.36 11.17 -0.23
N LYS A 375 18.22 11.25 1.09
CA LYS A 375 19.40 11.20 1.97
C LYS A 375 19.99 9.80 2.11
N ARG A 376 19.15 8.79 2.38
CA ARG A 376 19.62 7.45 2.75
C ARG A 376 20.36 6.70 1.60
N PRO A 377 19.85 6.65 0.36
CA PRO A 377 20.53 5.92 -0.72
C PRO A 377 21.85 6.56 -1.13
N ASP A 378 21.90 7.90 -1.25
CA ASP A 378 23.12 8.63 -1.60
C ASP A 378 24.18 8.47 -0.53
N LEU A 379 23.77 8.51 0.74
CA LEU A 379 24.67 8.31 1.87
C LEU A 379 25.26 6.91 1.91
N TYR A 380 24.43 5.86 1.81
CA TYR A 380 24.91 4.48 1.79
C TYR A 380 25.78 4.18 0.58
N ARG A 381 25.46 4.74 -0.58
CA ARG A 381 26.31 4.61 -1.76
C ARG A 381 27.65 5.33 -1.59
N THR A 382 27.65 6.51 -0.97
CA THR A 382 28.88 7.25 -0.64
C THR A 382 29.73 6.46 0.34
N LEU A 383 29.13 5.90 1.38
CA LEU A 383 29.79 5.00 2.33
C LEU A 383 30.42 3.79 1.64
N CYS A 384 29.72 3.16 0.68
CA CYS A 384 30.28 2.05 -0.10
C CYS A 384 31.45 2.50 -0.99
N LEU A 385 31.37 3.69 -1.59
CA LEU A 385 32.46 4.26 -2.40
C LEU A 385 33.71 4.53 -1.56
N GLU A 386 33.55 5.17 -0.40
CA GLU A 386 34.67 5.44 0.50
C GLU A 386 35.23 4.14 1.08
N THR A 387 34.37 3.17 1.43
CA THR A 387 34.81 1.83 1.87
C THR A 387 35.62 1.11 0.79
N GLN A 388 35.19 1.18 -0.48
CA GLN A 388 35.94 0.60 -1.59
C GLN A 388 37.31 1.27 -1.76
N ARG A 389 37.39 2.59 -1.62
CA ARG A 389 38.66 3.34 -1.68
C ARG A 389 39.59 3.00 -0.52
N LEU A 390 39.05 2.90 0.70
CA LEU A 390 39.82 2.48 1.89
C LEU A 390 40.37 1.08 1.71
N ALA A 391 39.53 0.13 1.26
CA ALA A 391 39.96 -1.23 0.96
C ALA A 391 41.06 -1.26 -0.10
N ALA A 392 40.89 -0.52 -1.20
CA ALA A 392 41.90 -0.44 -2.25
C ALA A 392 43.22 0.16 -1.73
N ALA A 393 43.17 1.25 -0.95
CA ALA A 393 44.37 1.91 -0.43
C ALA A 393 45.14 1.01 0.55
N ILE A 394 44.43 0.40 1.51
CA ILE A 394 45.03 -0.46 2.53
C ILE A 394 45.61 -1.74 1.90
N LEU A 395 44.93 -2.32 0.91
CA LEU A 395 45.39 -3.53 0.23
C LEU A 395 46.48 -3.27 -0.81
N SER A 396 46.57 -2.06 -1.39
CA SER A 396 47.65 -1.70 -2.32
C SER A 396 48.97 -1.42 -1.62
N ASP A 397 48.95 -1.04 -0.34
CA ASP A 397 50.16 -0.93 0.50
C ASP A 397 50.70 -2.32 0.94
N ALA A 398 50.01 -3.42 0.59
CA ALA A 398 50.50 -4.78 0.77
C ALA A 398 51.54 -5.14 -0.33
N PRO A 399 52.53 -6.00 -0.05
CA PRO A 399 53.78 -6.10 -0.83
C PRO A 399 53.72 -6.64 -2.27
N ASP A 400 52.56 -6.73 -2.94
CA ASP A 400 52.45 -7.05 -4.37
C ASP A 400 51.32 -6.24 -5.04
N ASP A 401 51.70 -5.39 -6.00
CA ASP A 401 50.87 -4.36 -6.65
C ASP A 401 49.80 -4.95 -7.60
N THR A 402 48.70 -5.48 -7.05
CA THR A 402 47.45 -5.57 -7.80
C THR A 402 46.24 -5.37 -6.89
N PRO A 403 45.66 -4.16 -6.82
CA PRO A 403 44.28 -4.04 -6.42
C PRO A 403 43.46 -4.64 -7.56
N GLY A 404 43.07 -5.90 -7.41
CA GLY A 404 42.02 -6.51 -8.21
C GLY A 404 40.73 -5.70 -8.11
N ARG A 405 39.70 -6.09 -8.85
CA ARG A 405 38.40 -5.47 -8.72
C ARG A 405 37.84 -5.76 -7.34
N ILE A 406 37.67 -4.71 -6.54
CA ILE A 406 37.01 -4.77 -5.23
C ILE A 406 35.55 -4.38 -5.40
N ARG A 407 34.64 -5.14 -4.79
CA ARG A 407 33.22 -4.82 -4.73
C ARG A 407 32.79 -4.62 -3.28
N VAL A 408 31.89 -3.68 -3.07
CA VAL A 408 31.33 -3.38 -1.74
C VAL A 408 29.82 -3.34 -1.84
N ALA A 409 29.14 -3.98 -0.88
CA ALA A 409 27.70 -3.89 -0.74
C ALA A 409 27.31 -3.86 0.75
N ILE A 410 26.23 -3.16 1.06
CA ILE A 410 25.61 -3.20 2.39
C ILE A 410 24.59 -4.32 2.42
N ALA A 411 24.60 -5.13 3.46
CA ALA A 411 23.70 -6.23 3.69
C ALA A 411 22.72 -5.85 4.79
N LEU A 412 21.42 -5.91 4.46
CA LEU A 412 20.34 -5.55 5.36
C LEU A 412 19.38 -6.74 5.54
N PRO A 413 18.79 -6.93 6.73
CA PRO A 413 17.66 -7.82 6.88
C PRO A 413 16.48 -7.24 6.09
N ASP A 414 15.92 -8.02 5.18
CA ASP A 414 14.68 -7.65 4.49
C ASP A 414 13.50 -7.74 5.47
N ARG A 415 12.42 -6.99 5.25
CA ARG A 415 11.29 -6.95 6.20
C ARG A 415 10.73 -8.36 6.43
N ASP A 416 10.64 -8.76 7.70
CA ASP A 416 10.22 -10.09 8.18
C ASP A 416 11.14 -11.28 7.84
N TYR A 417 12.26 -11.05 7.15
CA TYR A 417 13.18 -12.12 6.80
C TYR A 417 14.06 -12.42 8.02
N ARG A 418 13.97 -13.64 8.54
CA ARG A 418 14.74 -14.09 9.72
C ARG A 418 15.98 -14.92 9.38
N HIS A 419 16.13 -15.32 8.12
CA HIS A 419 17.11 -16.32 7.72
C HIS A 419 18.03 -15.86 6.58
N SER A 420 17.92 -14.61 6.14
CA SER A 420 18.70 -14.08 5.02
C SER A 420 18.88 -12.57 5.10
N LEU A 421 19.94 -12.09 4.47
CA LEU A 421 20.28 -10.69 4.28
C LEU A 421 20.24 -10.36 2.80
N ARG A 422 19.72 -9.19 2.42
CA ARG A 422 19.74 -8.69 1.05
C ARG A 422 20.94 -7.76 0.87
N LEU A 423 21.70 -7.97 -0.20
CA LEU A 423 22.73 -7.02 -0.63
C LEU A 423 22.07 -5.82 -1.30
N GLU A 424 22.19 -4.65 -0.70
CA GLU A 424 21.69 -3.37 -1.19
C GLU A 424 22.80 -2.33 -1.18
N PHE A 425 22.62 -1.26 -1.95
CA PHE A 425 23.57 -0.14 -2.04
C PHE A 425 24.99 -0.63 -2.34
N SER A 426 25.28 -0.87 -3.62
CA SER A 426 26.54 -1.49 -4.02
C SER A 426 27.43 -0.59 -4.88
N VAL A 427 28.72 -0.89 -4.87
CA VAL A 427 29.76 -0.24 -5.68
C VAL A 427 30.68 -1.34 -6.22
N GLY A 428 31.05 -1.24 -7.50
CA GLY A 428 31.88 -2.25 -8.13
C GLY A 428 31.10 -3.46 -8.65
N TYR A 429 29.76 -3.46 -8.57
CA TYR A 429 28.87 -4.50 -9.11
C TYR A 429 28.37 -4.19 -10.54
N GLU A 430 28.85 -3.14 -11.20
CA GLU A 430 28.28 -2.66 -12.48
C GLU A 430 28.36 -3.67 -13.63
N ARG A 431 29.21 -4.69 -13.51
CA ARG A 431 29.36 -5.79 -14.49
C ARG A 431 28.77 -7.11 -14.03
N ASP A 432 28.32 -7.22 -12.77
CA ASP A 432 27.73 -8.44 -12.21
C ASP A 432 26.37 -8.12 -11.58
N PRO A 433 25.26 -8.72 -12.04
CA PRO A 433 23.92 -8.50 -11.50
C PRO A 433 23.71 -9.13 -10.11
N ASP A 434 24.79 -9.39 -9.36
CA ASP A 434 24.73 -9.94 -8.01
C ASP A 434 24.20 -8.91 -6.97
N GLU A 435 24.04 -7.64 -7.36
CA GLU A 435 23.35 -6.62 -6.57
C GLU A 435 21.89 -7.02 -6.32
N GLY A 436 21.41 -6.90 -5.08
CA GLY A 436 20.06 -7.33 -4.70
C GLY A 436 19.93 -8.80 -4.32
N MET A 437 21.03 -9.58 -4.36
CA MET A 437 21.01 -10.99 -3.99
C MET A 437 20.68 -11.20 -2.51
N LEU A 438 19.86 -12.22 -2.24
CA LEU A 438 19.61 -12.72 -0.88
C LEU A 438 20.68 -13.74 -0.49
N VAL A 439 21.37 -13.47 0.62
CA VAL A 439 22.41 -14.30 1.20
C VAL A 439 21.85 -14.94 2.49
N PRO A 440 21.92 -16.26 2.67
CA PRO A 440 21.42 -16.93 3.87
C PRO A 440 22.28 -16.56 5.06
N ILE A 441 21.66 -16.41 6.22
CA ILE A 441 22.39 -16.17 7.47
C ILE A 441 23.16 -17.43 7.89
N GLU A 442 22.54 -18.59 7.71
CA GLU A 442 23.17 -19.87 8.02
C GLU A 442 24.10 -20.30 6.87
N GLY A 443 25.32 -20.70 7.22
CA GLY A 443 26.28 -21.28 6.27
C GLY A 443 26.94 -20.28 5.31
N SER A 444 26.80 -18.97 5.53
CA SER A 444 27.54 -17.94 4.77
C SER A 444 28.46 -17.12 5.67
N VAL A 445 29.56 -16.61 5.11
CA VAL A 445 30.51 -15.75 5.84
C VAL A 445 29.83 -14.47 6.35
N LEU A 446 29.02 -13.85 5.50
CA LEU A 446 28.24 -12.66 5.84
C LEU A 446 27.26 -12.92 6.98
N GLY A 447 26.55 -14.04 6.93
CA GLY A 447 25.60 -14.46 7.95
C GLY A 447 26.26 -14.82 9.29
N ALA A 448 27.45 -15.42 9.25
CA ALA A 448 28.25 -15.69 10.43
C ALA A 448 28.75 -14.39 11.09
N ALA A 449 29.22 -13.43 10.28
CA ALA A 449 29.67 -12.13 10.78
C ALA A 449 28.50 -11.33 11.41
N TRP A 450 27.36 -11.33 10.72
CA TRP A 450 26.11 -10.73 11.20
C TRP A 450 25.64 -11.32 12.54
N SER A 451 25.45 -12.64 12.60
CA SER A 451 24.83 -13.30 13.75
C SER A 451 25.68 -13.22 15.02
N LYS A 452 27.01 -13.25 14.86
CA LYS A 452 27.96 -13.17 15.97
C LYS A 452 28.35 -11.73 16.31
N ASN A 453 27.99 -10.77 15.45
CA ASN A 453 28.44 -9.39 15.52
C ASN A 453 29.98 -9.28 15.63
N GLU A 454 30.67 -10.14 14.87
CA GLU A 454 32.13 -10.24 14.79
C GLU A 454 32.54 -10.15 13.32
N SER A 455 33.55 -9.34 13.00
CA SER A 455 34.05 -9.24 11.62
C SER A 455 34.71 -10.55 11.20
N ARG A 456 34.60 -10.89 9.92
CA ARG A 456 35.20 -12.10 9.35
C ARG A 456 35.91 -11.83 8.05
N PHE A 457 37.04 -12.49 7.88
CA PHE A 457 37.80 -12.53 6.64
C PHE A 457 37.99 -13.98 6.23
N GLU A 458 37.68 -14.30 4.98
CA GLU A 458 37.83 -15.65 4.44
C GLU A 458 38.38 -15.59 3.01
N VAL A 459 39.30 -16.50 2.71
CA VAL A 459 39.91 -16.68 1.37
C VAL A 459 39.26 -17.88 0.70
N ALA A 460 39.11 -17.85 -0.62
CA ALA A 460 38.61 -18.98 -1.39
C ALA A 460 39.70 -20.07 -1.55
N PRO A 461 39.35 -21.36 -1.46
CA PRO A 461 38.02 -21.92 -1.20
C PRO A 461 37.60 -21.78 0.27
N LEU A 462 36.31 -21.51 0.47
CA LEU A 462 35.75 -21.30 1.81
C LEU A 462 35.75 -22.59 2.66
N PRO A 463 35.80 -22.45 4.00
CA PRO A 463 35.58 -23.57 4.92
C PRO A 463 34.24 -24.27 4.67
N PRO A 464 34.13 -25.61 4.83
CA PRO A 464 32.92 -26.37 4.51
C PRO A 464 31.65 -25.90 5.25
N ASP A 465 31.80 -25.33 6.43
CA ASP A 465 30.72 -24.76 7.25
C ASP A 465 30.24 -23.38 6.77
N LEU A 466 31.06 -22.69 5.96
CA LEU A 466 30.77 -21.38 5.36
C LEU A 466 30.62 -21.45 3.83
N ASP A 467 30.73 -22.65 3.25
CA ASP A 467 30.65 -22.93 1.82
C ASP A 467 29.40 -23.75 1.43
N LEU A 468 28.24 -23.41 2.01
CA LEU A 468 26.89 -23.91 1.65
C LEU A 468 26.90 -25.20 0.77
N PRO A 469 27.13 -26.42 1.30
CA PRO A 469 27.49 -27.56 0.45
C PRO A 469 26.34 -28.09 -0.43
N GLY A 470 26.67 -28.65 -1.62
CA GLY A 470 25.78 -29.49 -2.43
C GLY A 470 24.63 -28.78 -3.15
N ASP A 471 23.43 -29.36 -3.12
CA ASP A 471 22.19 -28.78 -3.68
C ASP A 471 21.66 -27.58 -2.87
N SER A 472 22.17 -27.41 -1.65
CA SER A 472 21.94 -26.24 -0.80
C SER A 472 22.66 -25.00 -1.34
N ASN A 473 23.70 -25.16 -2.19
CA ASN A 473 24.42 -24.05 -2.80
C ASN A 473 23.73 -23.44 -4.04
N ARG A 474 22.41 -23.34 -4.02
CA ARG A 474 21.66 -22.77 -5.15
C ARG A 474 22.02 -21.29 -5.40
N LEU A 475 22.64 -20.63 -4.43
CA LEU A 475 23.06 -19.23 -4.49
C LEU A 475 24.47 -19.04 -5.08
N ARG A 476 25.51 -19.84 -4.75
CA ARG A 476 26.77 -19.79 -5.54
C ARG A 476 26.52 -20.12 -7.01
N ARG A 477 25.61 -21.06 -7.30
CA ARG A 477 25.21 -21.38 -8.69
C ARG A 477 24.53 -20.21 -9.41
N LYS A 478 23.99 -19.23 -8.68
CA LYS A 478 23.37 -18.00 -9.21
C LYS A 478 24.33 -16.81 -9.23
N MET A 479 25.41 -16.83 -8.44
CA MET A 479 26.41 -15.76 -8.47
C MET A 479 27.10 -15.75 -9.83
N VAL A 480 27.07 -14.60 -10.47
CA VAL A 480 27.83 -14.34 -11.70
C VAL A 480 29.30 -14.15 -11.35
N TRP A 481 29.59 -13.52 -10.22
CA TRP A 481 30.94 -13.41 -9.66
C TRP A 481 31.27 -14.61 -8.77
N ALA A 482 31.52 -15.76 -9.39
CA ALA A 482 31.90 -16.98 -8.68
C ALA A 482 33.41 -17.03 -8.35
N ASP A 483 34.24 -16.33 -9.12
CA ASP A 483 35.71 -16.43 -9.11
C ASP A 483 36.38 -15.40 -8.19
N TRP A 484 35.70 -14.92 -7.15
CA TRP A 484 36.34 -14.08 -6.14
C TRP A 484 37.38 -14.86 -5.34
N ALA A 485 38.48 -14.20 -5.00
CA ALA A 485 39.60 -14.78 -4.27
C ALA A 485 39.44 -14.64 -2.75
N TRP A 486 38.82 -13.56 -2.27
CA TRP A 486 38.60 -13.32 -0.84
C TRP A 486 37.35 -12.48 -0.56
N GLN A 487 36.85 -12.54 0.68
CA GLN A 487 35.81 -11.66 1.18
C GLN A 487 36.00 -11.28 2.65
N VAL A 488 35.65 -10.04 2.98
CA VAL A 488 35.58 -9.47 4.32
C VAL A 488 34.13 -9.09 4.61
N CYS A 489 33.61 -9.48 5.77
CA CYS A 489 32.27 -9.14 6.24
C CYS A 489 32.37 -8.42 7.58
N ILE A 490 31.89 -7.17 7.66
CA ILE A 490 32.02 -6.31 8.83
C ILE A 490 30.61 -5.95 9.33
N PRO A 491 30.18 -6.41 10.52
CA PRO A 491 28.90 -6.01 11.10
C PRO A 491 29.00 -4.59 11.68
N ILE A 492 27.98 -3.78 11.42
CA ILE A 492 27.79 -2.43 11.95
C ILE A 492 26.53 -2.45 12.83
N SER A 493 26.70 -2.07 14.09
CA SER A 493 25.65 -2.12 15.10
C SER A 493 25.65 -0.84 15.92
N ALA A 494 24.68 0.04 15.68
CA ALA A 494 24.48 1.26 16.46
C ALA A 494 23.25 1.11 17.36
N ARG A 495 23.48 0.94 18.67
CA ARG A 495 22.41 0.67 19.66
C ARG A 495 21.42 1.83 19.80
N GLU A 496 21.87 3.07 19.65
CA GLU A 496 21.01 4.26 19.79
C GLU A 496 20.14 4.50 18.55
N ALA A 497 20.65 4.17 17.36
CA ALA A 497 19.94 4.35 16.09
C ALA A 497 19.08 3.15 15.67
N SER A 498 19.06 2.06 16.45
CA SER A 498 18.43 0.76 16.07
C SER A 498 18.88 0.24 14.70
N ILE A 499 20.11 0.57 14.31
CA ILE A 499 20.72 0.11 13.05
C ILE A 499 21.52 -1.14 13.33
N HIS A 500 21.18 -2.20 12.61
CA HIS A 500 21.98 -3.39 12.46
C HIS A 500 22.11 -3.59 10.94
N LEU A 501 23.33 -3.52 10.41
CA LEU A 501 23.66 -3.89 9.02
C LEU A 501 25.02 -4.62 8.95
N ALA A 502 25.34 -5.29 7.86
CA ALA A 502 26.68 -5.82 7.63
C ALA A 502 27.23 -5.31 6.31
N ILE A 503 28.53 -5.08 6.21
CA ILE A 503 29.19 -4.65 4.98
C ILE A 503 29.93 -5.84 4.42
N ARG A 504 29.68 -6.15 3.14
CA ARG A 504 30.43 -7.15 2.40
C ARG A 504 31.42 -6.45 1.48
N ILE A 505 32.69 -6.83 1.60
CA ILE A 505 33.78 -6.41 0.73
C ILE A 505 34.35 -7.68 0.11
N ASP A 506 34.43 -7.76 -1.21
CA ASP A 506 34.99 -8.92 -1.91
C ASP A 506 35.91 -8.50 -3.05
N GLY A 507 36.89 -9.35 -3.39
CA GLY A 507 37.87 -9.07 -4.44
C GLY A 507 38.35 -10.31 -5.18
N ASP A 508 38.86 -10.13 -6.39
CA ASP A 508 39.36 -11.18 -7.30
C ASP A 508 40.88 -11.36 -7.28
N ALA A 509 41.64 -10.38 -6.80
CA ALA A 509 43.09 -10.52 -6.66
C ALA A 509 43.45 -11.48 -5.53
N VAL A 510 44.33 -12.43 -5.81
CA VAL A 510 44.86 -13.37 -4.82
C VAL A 510 45.79 -12.61 -3.86
N LEU A 511 45.48 -12.66 -2.56
CA LEU A 511 46.25 -12.02 -1.51
C LEU A 511 47.27 -13.02 -0.91
N PRO A 512 48.53 -12.61 -0.63
CA PRO A 512 49.49 -13.48 0.03
C PRO A 512 49.10 -13.86 1.48
N GLU A 513 49.41 -15.07 1.93
CA GLU A 513 49.19 -15.45 3.34
C GLU A 513 50.35 -14.95 4.21
N ASN A 514 50.29 -13.69 4.67
CA ASN A 514 51.30 -13.11 5.56
C ASN A 514 50.68 -12.31 6.73
N GLU A 515 51.44 -12.12 7.82
CA GLU A 515 50.99 -11.34 9.00
C GLU A 515 50.62 -9.89 8.65
N LEU A 516 51.25 -9.33 7.61
CA LEU A 516 50.98 -7.98 7.11
C LEU A 516 49.53 -7.83 6.63
N ILE A 517 48.97 -8.87 6.02
CA ILE A 517 47.60 -8.89 5.52
C ILE A 517 46.59 -9.02 6.65
N SER A 518 46.90 -9.77 7.71
CA SER A 518 46.06 -9.76 8.93
C SER A 518 45.97 -8.35 9.52
N GLY A 519 47.11 -7.62 9.61
CA GLY A 519 47.11 -6.23 10.08
C GLY A 519 46.37 -5.26 9.15
N ALA A 520 46.40 -5.51 7.83
CA ALA A 520 45.64 -4.75 6.85
C ALA A 520 44.13 -4.93 7.05
N PHE A 521 43.65 -6.12 7.38
CA PHE A 521 42.23 -6.35 7.66
C PHE A 521 41.76 -5.73 8.97
N ASP A 522 42.57 -5.80 10.04
CA ASP A 522 42.25 -5.13 11.30
C ASP A 522 42.14 -3.60 11.09
N MET A 523 43.04 -3.04 10.28
CA MET A 523 43.01 -1.63 9.90
C MET A 523 41.78 -1.29 9.06
N LEU A 524 41.43 -2.15 8.09
CA LEU A 524 40.24 -1.98 7.27
C LEU A 524 38.96 -2.04 8.11
N GLU A 525 38.84 -3.04 8.98
CA GLU A 525 37.71 -3.18 9.91
C GLU A 525 37.52 -1.91 10.73
N LYS A 526 38.59 -1.43 11.37
CA LYS A 526 38.54 -0.24 12.19
C LYS A 526 38.14 0.99 11.38
N SER A 527 38.76 1.21 10.22
CA SER A 527 38.49 2.37 9.38
C SER A 527 37.06 2.39 8.85
N VAL A 528 36.52 1.23 8.49
CA VAL A 528 35.13 1.09 8.02
C VAL A 528 34.15 1.33 9.17
N LYS A 529 34.42 0.81 10.37
CA LYS A 529 33.58 1.08 11.54
C LYS A 529 33.57 2.56 11.92
N ASP A 530 34.74 3.21 11.97
CA ASP A 530 34.87 4.63 12.27
C ASP A 530 34.10 5.49 11.24
N LEU A 531 34.22 5.17 9.95
CA LEU A 531 33.50 5.84 8.86
C LEU A 531 31.97 5.71 9.03
N PHE A 532 31.48 4.52 9.38
CA PHE A 532 30.04 4.29 9.56
C PHE A 532 29.52 4.92 10.86
N ASP A 533 30.30 4.93 11.93
CA ASP A 533 29.91 5.55 13.20
C ASP A 533 29.75 7.08 13.07
N GLU A 534 30.66 7.74 12.35
CA GLU A 534 30.56 9.17 12.03
C GLU A 534 29.24 9.47 11.30
N VAL A 535 28.95 8.70 10.25
CA VAL A 535 27.77 8.91 9.42
C VAL A 535 26.46 8.49 10.10
N VAL A 536 26.46 7.43 10.90
CA VAL A 536 25.28 6.98 11.64
C VAL A 536 24.90 7.99 12.72
N SER A 537 25.87 8.67 13.34
CA SER A 537 25.60 9.75 14.30
C SER A 537 24.90 10.97 13.68
N GLU A 538 25.06 11.21 12.38
CA GLU A 538 24.36 12.26 11.66
C GLU A 538 22.91 11.87 11.24
N LEU A 539 22.60 10.57 11.24
CA LEU A 539 21.30 10.01 10.83
C LEU A 539 20.33 9.77 11.99
N SER A 540 20.84 9.61 13.22
CA SER A 540 20.08 9.54 14.48
C SER A 540 19.60 10.92 14.90
#